data_AF-A0A1J3FB10-F1
#
_entry.id   AF-A0A1J3FB10-F1
#
_cell.length_a   1.000
_cell.length_b   1.000
_cell.length_c   1.000
_cell.angle_alpha   90.00
_cell.angle_beta   90.00
_cell.angle_gamma   90.00
#
_symmetry.space_group_name_H-M   'P 1'
#
loop_
_entity.id
_entity.type
_entity.pdbx_description
1 polymer ?
#
loop_
_entity_poly.entity_id
_entity_poly.type
_entity_poly.pdbx_seq_one_letter_code
_entity_poly.pdbx_strand_id
1 'polypeptide(L)'
;SISWSRIFPNGTGEANPEGVKYYNSLIDALLAKGIKPYVTLYHWDLPQALEDRYEGWLSSKVVDDFERYAFTCFEAFGDRVK
;
A
#
# COMPACT_ATOMS: atom_id res chain seq x y z
N SER A 1 -7.01 -3.71 -5.04
CA SER A 1 -5.92 -3.70 -4.04
C SER A 1 -5.26 -2.33 -4.04
N ILE A 2 -4.50 -2.01 -2.99
CA ILE A 2 -3.53 -0.91 -3.04
C ILE A 2 -2.21 -1.51 -3.53
N SER A 3 -1.53 -0.80 -4.42
CA SER A 3 -0.26 -1.27 -4.95
C SER A 3 0.87 -0.79 -4.07
N TRP A 4 1.65 -1.72 -3.53
CA TRP A 4 2.73 -1.41 -2.60
C TRP A 4 3.75 -0.45 -3.23
N SER A 5 4.18 -0.73 -4.47
CA SER A 5 5.14 0.11 -5.19
C SER A 5 4.63 1.53 -5.50
N ARG A 6 3.31 1.78 -5.46
CA ARG A 6 2.76 3.15 -5.58
C ARG A 6 2.87 3.94 -4.28
N ILE A 7 2.78 3.26 -3.14
CA ILE A 7 2.95 3.88 -1.81
C ILE A 7 4.43 3.99 -1.47
N PHE A 8 5.22 2.95 -1.70
CA PHE A 8 6.67 2.93 -1.51
C PHE A 8 7.37 2.46 -2.79
N PRO A 9 7.86 3.37 -3.65
CA PRO A 9 8.48 3.02 -4.93
C PRO A 9 9.64 2.02 -4.81
N ASN A 10 10.42 2.14 -3.73
CA ASN A 10 11.53 1.23 -3.42
C ASN A 10 11.15 0.16 -2.38
N GLY A 11 9.85 -0.05 -2.16
CA GLY A 11 9.25 -0.94 -1.15
C GLY A 11 9.37 -0.51 0.30
N THR A 12 10.25 0.44 0.59
CA THR A 12 10.49 1.01 1.92
C THR A 12 10.89 2.49 1.82
N GLY A 13 11.18 3.12 2.95
CA GLY A 13 11.62 4.52 3.03
C GLY A 13 10.45 5.48 3.19
N GLU A 14 10.47 6.59 2.45
CA GLU A 14 9.39 7.59 2.51
C GLU A 14 8.23 7.20 1.59
N ALA A 15 7.01 7.44 2.06
CA ALA A 15 5.82 7.19 1.28
C ALA A 15 5.71 8.23 0.15
N ASN A 16 5.31 7.78 -1.04
CA ASN A 16 5.03 8.63 -2.19
C ASN A 16 3.68 9.36 -1.99
N PRO A 17 3.69 10.69 -1.79
CA PRO A 17 2.46 11.43 -1.48
C PRO A 17 1.44 11.40 -2.62
N GLU A 18 1.88 11.35 -3.87
CA GLU A 18 0.96 11.26 -5.02
C GLU A 18 0.28 9.88 -5.11
N GLY A 19 0.97 8.82 -4.69
CA GLY A 19 0.38 7.49 -4.56
C GLY A 19 -0.74 7.47 -3.52
N VAL A 20 -0.47 8.07 -2.35
CA VAL A 20 -1.47 8.20 -1.27
C VAL A 20 -2.67 9.04 -1.72
N LYS A 21 -2.41 10.17 -2.39
CA LYS A 21 -3.45 11.07 -2.92
C LYS A 21 -4.35 10.39 -3.95
N TYR A 22 -3.79 9.55 -4.82
CA TYR A 22 -4.57 8.78 -5.78
C TYR A 22 -5.58 7.88 -5.08
N TYR A 23 -5.15 7.09 -4.09
CA TYR A 23 -6.05 6.19 -3.37
C TYR A 23 -7.08 6.93 -2.52
N ASN A 24 -6.71 8.06 -1.91
CA ASN A 24 -7.69 8.95 -1.27
C ASN A 24 -8.79 9.37 -2.25
N SER A 25 -8.39 9.90 -3.41
CA SER A 25 -9.34 10.36 -4.44
C SER A 25 -10.26 9.24 -4.93
N LEU A 26 -9.70 8.03 -5.11
CA LEU A 26 -10.47 6.85 -5.51
C LEU A 26 -11.48 6.42 -4.44
N ILE A 27 -11.03 6.32 -3.17
CA ILE A 27 -11.88 5.96 -2.04
C ILE A 27 -13.01 6.98 -1.88
N ASP A 28 -12.69 8.27 -1.92
CA ASP A 28 -13.68 9.34 -1.79
C ASP A 28 -14.70 9.31 -2.95
N ALA A 29 -14.25 9.04 -4.17
CA ALA A 29 -15.14 8.90 -5.33
C ALA A 29 -16.08 7.69 -5.20
N LEU A 30 -15.59 6.55 -4.70
CA LEU A 30 -16.43 5.36 -4.45
C LEU A 30 -17.50 5.66 -3.39
N LEU A 31 -17.09 6.27 -2.27
CA LEU A 31 -17.99 6.64 -1.18
C LEU A 31 -19.03 7.67 -1.62
N ALA A 32 -18.64 8.67 -2.43
CA ALA A 32 -19.57 9.65 -3.01
C ALA A 32 -20.63 9.01 -3.92
N LYS A 33 -20.40 7.77 -4.39
CA LYS A 33 -21.36 6.97 -5.16
C LYS A 33 -22.05 5.88 -4.33
N GLY A 34 -21.86 5.88 -3.01
CA GLY A 34 -22.45 4.88 -2.11
C GLY A 34 -21.83 3.48 -2.24
N ILE A 35 -20.65 3.36 -2.88
CA ILE A 35 -19.96 2.09 -3.05
C ILE A 35 -19.00 1.91 -1.88
N LYS A 36 -19.22 0.83 -1.10
CA LYS A 36 -18.33 0.50 0.03
C LYS A 36 -17.01 -0.08 -0.48
N PRO A 37 -15.85 0.55 -0.21
CA PRO A 37 -14.55 0.01 -0.63
C PRO A 37 -14.12 -1.13 0.29
N TYR A 38 -13.64 -2.22 -0.33
CA TYR A 38 -12.90 -3.30 0.33
C TYR A 38 -11.51 -3.39 -0.28
N VAL A 39 -10.49 -3.35 0.57
CA VAL A 39 -9.10 -3.24 0.12
C VAL A 39 -8.30 -4.46 0.51
N THR A 40 -7.66 -5.07 -0.48
CA THR A 40 -6.55 -6.00 -0.29
C THR A 40 -5.23 -5.23 -0.32
N LEU A 41 -4.38 -5.40 0.70
CA LEU A 41 -3.09 -4.69 0.77
C LEU A 41 -2.03 -5.26 -0.18
N TYR A 42 -2.07 -6.55 -0.48
CA TYR A 42 -1.11 -7.19 -1.38
C TYR A 42 -1.82 -8.07 -2.39
N HIS A 43 -1.52 -7.90 -3.67
CA HIS A 43 -2.09 -8.72 -4.74
C HIS A 43 -1.01 -9.09 -5.76
N TRP A 44 0.03 -9.77 -5.26
CA TRP A 44 1.14 -10.33 -6.04
C TRP A 44 2.01 -9.28 -6.75
N ASP A 45 2.07 -8.07 -6.20
CA ASP A 45 2.79 -6.93 -6.74
C ASP A 45 3.92 -6.46 -5.79
N LEU A 46 4.81 -7.39 -5.44
CA LEU A 46 5.97 -7.08 -4.60
C LEU A 46 6.82 -6.00 -5.32
N PRO A 47 7.23 -4.93 -4.64
CA PRO A 47 8.16 -3.96 -5.22
C PRO A 47 9.46 -4.64 -5.63
N GLN A 48 9.85 -4.52 -6.90
CA GLN A 48 11.06 -5.17 -7.47
C GLN A 48 12.33 -4.84 -6.66
N ALA A 49 12.42 -3.63 -6.10
CA ALA A 49 13.55 -3.22 -5.26
C ALA A 49 13.74 -4.08 -4.01
N LEU A 50 12.70 -4.73 -3.48
CA LEU A 50 12.80 -5.64 -2.34
C LEU A 50 13.25 -7.04 -2.78
N GLU A 51 12.76 -7.50 -3.93
CA GLU A 51 13.24 -8.73 -4.58
C GLU A 51 14.74 -8.64 -4.86
N ASP A 52 15.19 -7.56 -5.51
CA ASP A 52 16.60 -7.35 -5.86
C ASP A 52 17.51 -7.20 -4.62
N ARG A 53 16.97 -6.67 -3.52
CA ARG A 53 17.76 -6.37 -2.31
C ARG A 53 17.96 -7.59 -1.42
N TYR A 54 16.96 -8.45 -1.28
CA TYR A 54 17.00 -9.56 -0.33
C TYR A 54 16.11 -10.76 -0.70
N GLU A 55 15.72 -10.92 -1.96
CA GLU A 55 14.83 -12.01 -2.43
C GLU A 55 13.41 -11.94 -1.85
N GLY A 56 12.95 -10.72 -1.56
CA GLY A 56 11.55 -10.46 -1.26
C GLY A 56 11.00 -11.30 -0.11
N TRP A 57 9.98 -12.11 -0.41
CA TRP A 57 9.30 -12.96 0.57
C TRP A 57 10.18 -14.08 1.15
N LEU A 58 11.35 -14.36 0.56
CA LEU A 58 12.29 -15.36 1.09
C LEU A 58 13.13 -14.83 2.27
N SER A 59 13.10 -13.53 2.53
CA SER A 59 13.78 -12.91 3.67
C SER A 59 12.82 -12.46 4.76
N SER A 60 13.20 -12.66 6.02
CA SER A 60 12.44 -12.12 7.17
C SER A 60 12.38 -10.59 7.20
N LYS A 61 13.30 -9.89 6.51
CA LYS A 61 13.30 -8.42 6.41
C LYS A 61 12.02 -7.85 5.79
N VAL A 62 11.35 -8.65 4.95
CA VAL A 62 10.09 -8.24 4.31
C VAL A 62 8.97 -7.99 5.31
N VAL A 63 9.04 -8.59 6.51
CA VAL A 63 8.02 -8.42 7.55
C VAL A 63 7.94 -6.96 7.98
N ASP A 64 9.09 -6.34 8.29
CA ASP A 64 9.17 -4.95 8.74
C ASP A 64 8.75 -3.97 7.63
N ASP A 65 9.18 -4.22 6.39
CA ASP A 65 8.83 -3.39 5.24
C ASP A 65 7.32 -3.51 4.91
N PHE A 66 6.74 -4.71 5.01
CA PHE A 66 5.31 -4.92 4.81
C PHE A 66 4.47 -4.32 5.95
N GLU A 67 4.90 -4.45 7.21
CA GLU A 67 4.26 -3.84 8.37
C GLU A 67 4.19 -2.32 8.20
N ARG A 68 5.32 -1.68 7.85
CA ARG A 68 5.37 -0.24 7.59
C ARG A 68 4.41 0.17 6.47
N TYR A 69 4.37 -0.60 5.39
CA TYR A 69 3.42 -0.38 4.30
C TYR A 69 1.96 -0.50 4.75
N ALA A 70 1.63 -1.54 5.50
CA ALA A 70 0.29 -1.78 6.02
C ALA A 70 -0.16 -0.65 6.95
N PHE A 71 0.67 -0.25 7.92
CA PHE A 71 0.36 0.85 8.84
C PHE A 71 0.18 2.18 8.12
N THR A 72 1.03 2.49 7.13
CA THR A 72 0.86 3.69 6.30
C THR A 72 -0.51 3.70 5.60
N CYS A 73 -0.97 2.54 5.10
CA CYS A 73 -2.29 2.42 4.50
C CYS A 73 -3.42 2.53 5.53
N PHE A 74 -3.26 1.94 6.72
CA PHE A 74 -4.26 2.03 7.78
C PHE A 74 -4.43 3.46 8.30
N GLU A 75 -3.34 4.18 8.51
CA GLU A 75 -3.38 5.59 8.91
C GLU A 75 -4.00 6.47 7.82
N ALA A 76 -3.64 6.25 6.56
CA ALA A 76 -4.11 7.08 5.45
C ALA A 76 -5.58 6.81 5.05
N PHE A 77 -6.07 5.58 5.21
CA PHE A 77 -7.34 5.14 4.61
C PHE A 77 -8.30 4.44 5.56
N GLY A 78 -7.85 4.02 6.75
CA GLY A 78 -8.62 3.20 7.69
C GLY A 78 -9.79 3.93 8.35
N ASP A 79 -9.87 5.26 8.22
CA ASP A 79 -11.03 6.05 8.63
C ASP A 79 -12.25 5.73 7.74
N ARG A 80 -12.02 5.42 6.46
CA ARG A 80 -13.04 5.25 5.41
C ARG A 80 -13.19 3.80 4.91
N VAL A 81 -12.17 2.97 5.02
CA VAL A 81 -12.19 1.55 4.63
C VAL A 81 -12.43 0.69 5.87
N LYS A 82 -13.52 -0.10 5.88
CA LYS A 82 -14.02 -0.87 7.05
C LYS A 82 -14.39 -2.31 6.74
#